data_AF-A0A2V6EUC0-F1
#
_entry.id   AF-A0A2V6EUC0-F1
#
_cell.length_a   1.000
_cell.length_b   1.000
_cell.length_c   1.000
_cell.angle_alpha   90.00
_cell.angle_beta   90.00
_cell.angle_gamma   90.00
#
_symmetry.space_group_name_H-M   'P 1'
#
loop_
_entity.id
_entity.type
_entity.pdbx_description
1 polymer ?
#
loop_
_entity_poly.entity_id
_entity_poly.type
_entity_poly.pdbx_seq_one_letter_code
_entity_poly.pdbx_strand_id
1 'polypeptide(L)'
;MRHTEGLIHGFLVVRTLEGKALADGQMTQDAQGDRVTNHLIFRFKDGSIYEDTTVFSQRGTFRLLSDHLSLRGPSFKQPVDTSINASTGQVKVRYTEDKGKEKVIAQRMELPPDVANGLLFTLMKDVKPSAPRTTVSMVATTPKPRLVKLAILPQGDEQFTIGSFHHKAMHYLVKVEIGGVTGFLARLMGKQPADTHVWVLGGEAPAFVKAEGPLYVGGPIWRIQLASAGLF
;
A
#
# COMPACT_ATOMS: atom_id res chain seq x y z
N MET A 1 15.73 -5.66 7.28
CA MET A 1 16.16 -4.44 6.60
C MET A 1 17.46 -4.69 5.86
N ARG A 2 17.42 -4.56 4.55
CA ARG A 2 18.52 -4.59 3.59
C ARG A 2 18.85 -3.19 3.07
N HIS A 3 17.85 -2.31 2.97
CA HIS A 3 18.03 -0.95 2.49
C HIS A 3 17.43 0.03 3.51
N THR A 4 18.25 0.96 4.01
CA THR A 4 17.78 2.06 4.87
C THR A 4 17.03 3.08 4.02
N GLU A 5 15.88 3.54 4.50
CA GLU A 5 15.08 4.58 3.87
C GLU A 5 15.63 5.97 4.19
N GLY A 6 15.63 6.84 3.18
CA GLY A 6 16.09 8.22 3.28
C GLY A 6 15.07 9.21 2.72
N LEU A 7 15.53 10.39 2.30
CA LEU A 7 14.70 11.41 1.67
C LEU A 7 14.20 10.96 0.30
N ILE A 8 12.90 11.03 0.06
CA ILE A 8 12.29 10.77 -1.26
C ILE A 8 11.27 11.86 -1.56
N HIS A 9 11.26 12.32 -2.81
CA HIS A 9 10.12 13.01 -3.40
C HIS A 9 9.84 12.37 -4.76
N GLY A 10 8.75 11.61 -4.83
CA GLY A 10 8.32 10.89 -6.02
C GLY A 10 7.03 11.46 -6.58
N PHE A 11 6.95 11.53 -7.92
CA PHE A 11 5.74 11.88 -8.64
C PHE A 11 5.14 10.63 -9.28
N LEU A 12 3.83 10.44 -9.09
CA LEU A 12 3.10 9.25 -9.47
C LEU A 12 1.88 9.60 -10.31
N VAL A 13 1.35 8.62 -11.03
CA VAL A 13 0.06 8.71 -11.72
C VAL A 13 -0.73 7.42 -11.48
N VAL A 14 -2.04 7.55 -11.27
CA VAL A 14 -2.98 6.44 -11.22
C VAL A 14 -3.68 6.33 -12.57
N ARG A 15 -3.66 5.14 -13.17
CA ARG A 15 -4.29 4.84 -14.46
C ARG A 15 -5.18 3.62 -14.39
N THR A 16 -6.15 3.53 -15.30
CA THR A 16 -6.74 2.23 -15.63
C THR A 16 -5.69 1.33 -16.30
N LEU A 17 -5.95 0.02 -16.40
CA LEU A 17 -5.02 -0.91 -17.05
C LEU A 17 -4.87 -0.60 -18.56
N GLU A 18 -5.91 -0.05 -19.18
CA GLU A 18 -5.94 0.45 -20.57
C GLU A 18 -5.19 1.79 -20.73
N GLY A 19 -4.67 2.37 -19.64
CA GLY A 19 -3.79 3.54 -19.68
C GLY A 19 -4.48 4.89 -19.49
N LYS A 20 -5.79 4.95 -19.25
CA LYS A 20 -6.49 6.22 -18.97
C LYS A 20 -6.05 6.79 -17.61
N ALA A 21 -5.52 8.02 -17.59
CA ALA A 21 -5.17 8.72 -16.35
C ALA A 21 -6.40 9.10 -15.53
N LEU A 22 -6.38 8.69 -14.26
CA LEU A 22 -7.45 8.89 -13.27
C LEU A 22 -7.06 9.90 -12.19
N ALA A 23 -5.81 9.87 -11.72
CA ALA A 23 -5.32 10.73 -10.65
C ALA A 23 -3.83 11.05 -10.81
N ASP A 24 -3.44 12.22 -10.33
CA ASP A 24 -2.04 12.62 -10.16
C ASP A 24 -1.63 12.40 -8.71
N GLY A 25 -0.40 11.95 -8.49
CA GLY A 25 0.08 11.54 -7.19
C GLY A 25 1.43 12.11 -6.81
N GLN A 26 1.65 12.27 -5.51
CA GLN A 26 2.92 12.64 -4.92
C GLN A 26 3.20 11.74 -3.71
N MET A 27 4.45 11.34 -3.57
CA MET A 27 4.94 10.64 -2.39
C MET A 27 6.15 11.40 -1.85
N THR A 28 6.09 11.79 -0.59
CA THR A 28 7.22 12.39 0.12
C THR A 28 7.62 11.50 1.29
N GLN A 29 8.92 11.34 1.50
CA GLN A 29 9.46 10.60 2.61
C GLN A 29 10.58 11.40 3.25
N ASP A 30 10.53 11.57 4.57
CA ASP A 30 11.57 12.21 5.35
C ASP A 30 12.05 11.28 6.47
N ALA A 31 13.36 11.24 6.69
CA ALA A 31 14.02 10.38 7.67
C ALA A 31 14.76 11.22 8.70
N GLN A 32 14.32 11.14 9.96
CA GLN A 32 14.92 11.81 11.10
C GLN A 32 15.46 10.76 12.06
N GLY A 33 16.76 10.46 11.92
CA GLY A 33 17.40 9.32 12.58
C GLY A 33 16.73 8.00 12.17
N ASP A 34 16.31 7.21 13.14
CA ASP A 34 15.65 5.91 12.89
C ASP A 34 14.15 6.05 12.58
N ARG A 35 13.57 7.26 12.60
CA ARG A 35 12.15 7.49 12.34
C ARG A 35 11.96 8.00 10.91
N VAL A 36 11.07 7.37 10.17
CA VAL A 36 10.71 7.74 8.81
C VAL A 36 9.24 8.10 8.75
N THR A 37 8.92 9.20 8.07
CA THR A 37 7.54 9.64 7.79
C THR A 37 7.35 9.61 6.28
N ASN A 38 6.38 8.83 5.82
CA ASN A 38 5.96 8.76 4.43
C ASN A 38 4.57 9.39 4.28
N HIS A 39 4.39 10.26 3.30
CA HIS A 39 3.11 10.88 2.94
C HIS A 39 2.84 10.65 1.46
N LEU A 40 1.75 9.93 1.18
CA LEU A 40 1.29 9.59 -0.16
C LEU A 40 -0.07 10.24 -0.40
N ILE A 41 -0.20 11.00 -1.48
CA ILE A 41 -1.47 11.60 -1.88
C ILE A 41 -1.74 11.30 -3.36
N PHE A 42 -2.98 10.93 -3.68
CA PHE A 42 -3.51 10.91 -5.04
C PHE A 42 -4.72 11.85 -5.13
N ARG A 43 -4.71 12.75 -6.11
CA ARG A 43 -5.80 13.65 -6.44
C ARG A 43 -6.44 13.19 -7.74
N PHE A 44 -7.65 12.64 -7.64
CA PHE A 44 -8.39 12.12 -8.78
C PHE A 44 -9.08 13.25 -9.54
N LYS A 45 -9.23 13.06 -10.85
CA LYS A 45 -9.90 14.02 -11.75
C LYS A 45 -11.37 14.25 -11.42
N ASP A 46 -12.02 13.30 -10.76
CA ASP A 46 -13.40 13.41 -10.28
C ASP A 46 -13.53 14.13 -8.93
N GLY A 47 -12.41 14.67 -8.39
CA GLY A 47 -12.36 15.34 -7.09
C GLY A 47 -12.10 14.40 -5.91
N SER A 48 -11.93 13.08 -6.14
CA SER A 48 -11.60 12.13 -5.07
C SER A 48 -10.16 12.30 -4.58
N ILE A 49 -9.93 11.93 -3.32
CA ILE A 49 -8.63 12.00 -2.66
C ILE A 49 -8.35 10.66 -1.97
N TYR A 50 -7.19 10.09 -2.29
CA TYR A 50 -6.52 9.09 -1.46
C TYR A 50 -5.38 9.81 -0.76
N GLU A 51 -5.28 9.69 0.56
CA GLU A 51 -4.19 10.29 1.32
C GLU A 51 -3.79 9.34 2.45
N ASP A 52 -2.49 9.04 2.55
CA ASP A 52 -1.94 8.13 3.55
C ASP A 52 -0.69 8.74 4.19
N THR A 53 -0.65 8.78 5.52
CA THR A 53 0.51 9.19 6.30
C THR A 53 0.96 8.03 7.18
N THR A 54 2.14 7.50 6.88
CA THR A 54 2.70 6.35 7.57
C THR A 54 3.99 6.76 8.27
N VAL A 55 4.09 6.46 9.56
CA VAL A 55 5.29 6.68 10.34
C VAL A 55 5.81 5.33 10.80
N PHE A 56 7.07 5.05 10.53
CA PHE A 56 7.72 3.81 10.93
C PHE A 56 9.13 4.05 11.45
N SER A 57 9.66 3.08 12.19
CA SER A 57 11.06 3.05 12.59
C SER A 57 11.85 2.10 11.69
N GLN A 58 13.14 2.37 11.51
CA GLN A 58 14.04 1.62 10.62
C GLN A 58 15.32 1.11 11.31
N ARG A 59 15.19 0.61 12.54
CA ARG A 59 16.33 0.10 13.33
C ARG A 59 16.48 -1.42 13.17
N GLY A 60 17.20 -1.84 12.12
CA GLY A 60 17.44 -3.25 11.78
C GLY A 60 16.23 -3.99 11.17
N THR A 61 15.02 -3.57 11.52
CA THR A 61 13.77 -3.95 10.86
C THR A 61 12.84 -2.75 10.77
N PHE A 62 12.01 -2.71 9.74
CA PHE A 62 10.93 -1.75 9.68
C PHE A 62 9.86 -2.12 10.70
N ARG A 63 9.40 -1.15 11.49
CA ARG A 63 8.26 -1.31 12.40
C ARG A 63 7.33 -0.13 12.28
N LEU A 64 6.07 -0.39 11.99
CA LEU A 64 5.03 0.63 12.01
C LEU A 64 4.96 1.28 13.40
N LEU A 65 4.86 2.60 13.42
CA LEU A 65 4.56 3.39 14.62
C LEU A 65 3.13 3.92 14.56
N SER A 66 2.75 4.50 13.42
CA SER A 66 1.38 4.93 13.15
C SER A 66 1.06 4.94 11.66
N ASP A 67 -0.21 4.81 11.34
CA ASP A 67 -0.75 4.91 9.98
C ASP A 67 -2.04 5.73 10.02
N HIS A 68 -2.24 6.63 9.05
CA HIS A 68 -3.48 7.38 8.89
C HIS A 68 -3.86 7.49 7.41
N LEU A 69 -4.91 6.74 7.03
CA LEU A 69 -5.44 6.66 5.68
C LEU A 69 -6.78 7.38 5.60
N SER A 70 -6.95 8.23 4.58
CA SER A 70 -8.19 8.93 4.23
C SER A 70 -8.56 8.67 2.77
N LEU A 71 -9.78 8.18 2.55
CA LEU A 71 -10.39 7.94 1.24
C LEU A 71 -11.65 8.78 1.15
N ARG A 72 -11.71 9.70 0.17
CA ARG A 72 -12.84 10.64 0.02
C ARG A 72 -13.21 10.81 -1.46
N GLY A 73 -14.49 10.96 -1.75
CA GLY A 73 -15.00 11.27 -3.09
C GLY A 73 -15.48 10.08 -3.93
N PRO A 74 -15.98 10.34 -5.16
CA PRO A 74 -16.73 9.37 -5.97
C PRO A 74 -15.98 8.10 -6.41
N SER A 75 -14.64 8.13 -6.47
CA SER A 75 -13.81 6.99 -6.85
C SER A 75 -13.80 5.86 -5.81
N PHE A 76 -14.22 6.15 -4.57
CA PHE A 76 -14.27 5.20 -3.47
C PHE A 76 -15.72 4.83 -3.16
N LYS A 77 -15.96 3.55 -2.84
CA LYS A 77 -17.30 3.04 -2.51
C LYS A 77 -18.00 3.89 -1.43
N GLN A 78 -17.25 4.31 -0.42
CA GLN A 78 -17.71 5.17 0.66
C GLN A 78 -16.51 5.92 1.25
N PRO A 79 -16.71 7.10 1.84
CA PRO A 79 -15.69 7.76 2.63
C PRO A 79 -15.19 6.88 3.77
N VAL A 80 -13.87 6.82 3.94
CA VAL A 80 -13.20 6.06 4.99
C VAL A 80 -12.05 6.89 5.55
N ASP A 81 -11.91 6.90 6.87
CA ASP A 81 -10.78 7.48 7.59
C ASP A 81 -10.33 6.48 8.66
N THR A 82 -9.07 6.04 8.61
CA THR A 82 -8.55 5.00 9.50
C THR A 82 -7.26 5.42 10.15
N SER A 83 -7.16 5.27 11.46
CA SER A 83 -5.91 5.47 12.18
C SER A 83 -5.49 4.21 12.92
N ILE A 84 -4.19 3.93 12.88
CA ILE A 84 -3.55 2.83 13.60
C ILE A 84 -2.44 3.45 14.45
N ASN A 85 -2.45 3.19 15.75
CA ASN A 85 -1.33 3.45 16.64
C ASN A 85 -0.74 2.10 17.06
N ALA A 86 0.39 1.74 16.45
CA ALA A 86 1.01 0.43 16.64
C ALA A 86 1.53 0.24 18.08
N SER A 87 2.00 1.32 18.72
CA SER A 87 2.53 1.26 20.09
C SER A 87 1.48 0.93 21.16
N THR A 88 0.25 1.40 20.97
CA THR A 88 -0.86 1.18 21.91
C THR A 88 -1.81 0.06 21.47
N GLY A 89 -1.76 -0.32 20.20
CA GLY A 89 -2.71 -1.22 19.57
C GLY A 89 -4.05 -0.56 19.22
N GLN A 90 -4.19 0.76 19.38
CA GLN A 90 -5.43 1.45 19.06
C GLN A 90 -5.65 1.50 17.55
N VAL A 91 -6.82 1.05 17.11
CA VAL A 91 -7.27 1.14 15.73
C VAL A 91 -8.63 1.82 15.70
N LYS A 92 -8.75 2.88 14.92
CA LYS A 92 -9.99 3.61 14.69
C LYS A 92 -10.33 3.59 13.21
N VAL A 93 -11.59 3.35 12.90
CA VAL A 93 -12.15 3.37 11.56
C VAL A 93 -13.41 4.20 11.59
N ARG A 94 -13.44 5.29 10.84
CA ARG A 94 -14.61 6.09 10.55
C ARG A 94 -15.02 5.81 9.11
N TYR A 95 -16.28 5.50 8.87
CA TYR A 95 -16.80 5.28 7.53
C TYR A 95 -18.27 5.69 7.44
N THR A 96 -18.74 5.99 6.24
CA THR A 96 -20.14 6.34 5.98
C THR A 96 -20.86 5.13 5.40
N GLU A 97 -22.01 4.75 5.97
CA GLU A 97 -22.86 3.68 5.41
C GLU A 97 -23.70 4.18 4.23
N ASP A 98 -24.30 3.23 3.48
CA ASP A 98 -25.13 3.49 2.29
C ASP A 98 -26.25 4.53 2.49
N LYS A 99 -26.72 4.73 3.74
CA LYS A 99 -27.75 5.74 4.10
C LYS A 99 -27.17 7.11 4.52
N GLY A 100 -25.87 7.34 4.32
CA GLY A 100 -25.18 8.58 4.69
C GLY A 100 -24.85 8.70 6.19
N LYS A 101 -25.14 7.67 7.00
CA LYS A 101 -24.85 7.68 8.44
C LYS A 101 -23.37 7.39 8.68
N GLU A 102 -22.68 8.31 9.34
CA GLU A 102 -21.32 8.08 9.80
C GLU A 102 -21.31 7.05 10.94
N LYS A 103 -20.35 6.13 10.89
CA LYS A 103 -20.03 5.19 11.96
C LYS A 103 -18.55 5.31 12.33
N VAL A 104 -18.29 5.15 13.62
CA VAL A 104 -16.95 5.08 14.17
C VAL A 104 -16.81 3.78 14.94
N ILE A 105 -15.79 3.01 14.59
CA ILE A 105 -15.35 1.83 15.33
C ILE A 105 -13.98 2.17 15.91
N ALA A 106 -13.84 2.05 17.22
CA ALA A 106 -12.55 2.14 17.90
C ALA A 106 -12.35 0.86 18.70
N GLN A 107 -11.21 0.20 18.51
CA GLN A 107 -10.86 -1.01 19.24
C GLN A 107 -9.37 -1.05 19.53
N ARG A 108 -9.01 -1.73 20.61
CA ARG A 108 -7.63 -2.10 20.89
C ARG A 108 -7.38 -3.51 20.35
N MET A 109 -6.30 -3.68 19.61
CA MET A 109 -5.87 -4.94 19.01
C MET A 109 -4.47 -5.28 19.49
N GLU A 110 -4.18 -6.57 19.63
CA GLU A 110 -2.80 -7.04 19.75
C GLU A 110 -2.16 -6.99 18.36
N LEU A 111 -1.32 -5.98 18.14
CA LEU A 111 -0.65 -5.75 16.86
C LEU A 111 0.75 -6.35 16.91
N PRO A 112 1.08 -7.33 16.03
CA PRO A 112 2.43 -7.87 15.99
C PRO A 112 3.45 -6.85 15.46
N PRO A 113 4.74 -7.01 15.75
CA PRO A 113 5.77 -6.06 15.30
C PRO A 113 5.94 -5.94 13.77
N ASP A 114 5.38 -6.88 13.01
CA ASP A 114 5.44 -6.97 11.54
C ASP A 114 4.20 -6.39 10.83
N VAL A 115 3.36 -5.61 11.53
CA VAL A 115 2.26 -4.88 10.87
C VAL A 115 2.82 -3.89 9.85
N ALA A 116 2.30 -3.97 8.62
CA ALA A 116 2.87 -3.35 7.44
C ALA A 116 1.92 -2.36 6.73
N ASN A 117 0.87 -1.87 7.40
CA ASN A 117 0.01 -0.82 6.86
C ASN A 117 0.86 0.38 6.40
N GLY A 118 0.59 0.89 5.20
CA GLY A 118 1.34 2.00 4.60
C GLY A 118 2.78 1.69 4.14
N LEU A 119 3.31 0.49 4.44
CA LEU A 119 4.72 0.13 4.19
C LEU A 119 4.94 -0.66 2.90
N LEU A 120 3.93 -0.81 2.04
CA LEU A 120 4.05 -1.66 0.85
C LEU A 120 5.23 -1.23 -0.03
N PHE A 121 5.37 0.06 -0.34
CA PHE A 121 6.42 0.55 -1.25
C PHE A 121 7.81 0.42 -0.63
N THR A 122 7.92 0.60 0.68
CA THR A 122 9.15 0.37 1.45
C THR A 122 9.52 -1.11 1.45
N LEU A 123 8.58 -1.99 1.78
CA LEU A 123 8.83 -3.43 1.90
C LEU A 123 9.21 -4.07 0.57
N MET A 124 8.60 -3.69 -0.55
CA MET A 124 8.93 -4.29 -1.84
C MET A 124 10.38 -4.03 -2.28
N LYS A 125 10.98 -2.92 -1.81
CA LYS A 125 12.41 -2.64 -1.98
C LYS A 125 13.32 -3.48 -1.07
N ASP A 126 12.79 -3.94 0.07
CA ASP A 126 13.55 -4.65 1.09
C ASP A 126 13.46 -6.18 0.98
N VAL A 127 12.34 -6.71 0.48
CA VAL A 127 12.09 -8.15 0.34
C VAL A 127 13.22 -8.81 -0.43
N LYS A 128 13.73 -9.94 0.09
CA LYS A 128 14.80 -10.72 -0.53
C LYS A 128 14.23 -11.51 -1.71
N PRO A 129 14.64 -11.23 -2.98
CA PRO A 129 14.07 -11.91 -4.13
C PRO A 129 14.32 -13.43 -4.15
N SER A 130 15.39 -13.89 -3.49
CA SER A 130 15.69 -15.32 -3.39
C SER A 130 14.93 -16.05 -2.28
N ALA A 131 14.17 -15.34 -1.43
CA ALA A 131 13.22 -15.98 -0.54
C ALA A 131 11.95 -16.30 -1.33
N PRO A 132 11.51 -17.57 -1.42
CA PRO A 132 10.36 -17.95 -2.24
C PRO A 132 9.04 -17.33 -1.77
N ARG A 133 9.02 -16.87 -0.52
CA ARG A 133 7.88 -16.19 0.09
C ARG A 133 8.35 -15.35 1.27
N THR A 134 7.80 -14.14 1.37
CA THR A 134 7.85 -13.32 2.59
C THR A 134 6.43 -13.11 3.10
N THR A 135 6.23 -13.07 4.41
CA THR A 135 4.90 -12.84 5.00
C THR A 135 4.99 -11.79 6.09
N VAL A 136 4.08 -10.82 6.04
CA VAL A 136 3.94 -9.75 7.04
C VAL A 136 2.48 -9.64 7.48
N SER A 137 2.22 -8.94 8.58
CA SER A 137 0.87 -8.68 9.06
C SER A 137 0.31 -7.40 8.47
N MET A 138 -1.01 -7.29 8.35
CA MET A 138 -1.68 -6.04 8.02
C MET A 138 -3.00 -5.95 8.79
N VAL A 139 -3.36 -4.77 9.24
CA VAL A 139 -4.70 -4.48 9.74
C VAL A 139 -5.58 -4.14 8.54
N ALA A 140 -6.50 -5.05 8.20
CA ALA A 140 -7.57 -4.75 7.27
C ALA A 140 -8.67 -3.98 8.02
N THR A 141 -9.00 -2.78 7.57
CA THR A 141 -9.81 -1.81 8.31
C THR A 141 -11.30 -1.79 7.92
N THR A 142 -11.77 -2.67 7.03
CA THR A 142 -13.16 -2.67 6.55
C THR A 142 -13.90 -4.01 6.74
N PRO A 143 -15.19 -3.99 7.14
CA PRO A 143 -15.85 -2.92 7.90
C PRO A 143 -15.38 -2.89 9.37
N LYS A 144 -15.13 -4.05 9.98
CA LYS A 144 -14.54 -4.16 11.32
C LYS A 144 -13.04 -4.46 11.20
N PRO A 145 -12.16 -3.72 11.89
CA PRO A 145 -10.73 -3.96 11.77
C PRO A 145 -10.36 -5.36 12.24
N ARG A 146 -9.47 -6.01 11.47
CA ARG A 146 -8.97 -7.37 11.76
C ARG A 146 -7.55 -7.52 11.26
N LEU A 147 -6.81 -8.42 11.89
CA LEU A 147 -5.47 -8.78 11.44
C LEU A 147 -5.56 -9.80 10.30
N VAL A 148 -4.83 -9.55 9.21
CA VAL A 148 -4.65 -10.45 8.07
C VAL A 148 -3.16 -10.61 7.78
N LYS A 149 -2.81 -11.57 6.90
CA LYS A 149 -1.45 -11.74 6.42
C LYS A 149 -1.33 -11.25 4.97
N LEU A 150 -0.20 -10.63 4.65
CA LEU A 150 0.20 -10.36 3.27
C LEU A 150 1.27 -11.38 2.88
N ALA A 151 0.99 -12.15 1.85
CA ALA A 151 1.93 -13.05 1.23
C ALA A 151 2.60 -12.36 0.04
N ILE A 152 3.93 -12.22 0.09
CA ILE A 152 4.72 -11.57 -0.96
C ILE A 152 5.54 -12.66 -1.65
N LEU A 153 5.30 -12.85 -2.94
CA LEU A 153 5.85 -13.92 -3.75
C LEU A 153 6.66 -13.29 -4.90
N PRO A 154 7.99 -13.50 -5.00
CA PRO A 154 8.73 -13.11 -6.18
C PRO A 154 8.25 -13.95 -7.38
N GLN A 155 8.13 -13.32 -8.55
CA GLN A 155 7.65 -13.95 -9.79
C GLN A 155 8.73 -13.97 -10.88
N GLY A 156 9.83 -13.24 -10.69
CA GLY A 156 10.96 -13.16 -11.61
C GLY A 156 11.21 -11.75 -12.12
N ASP A 157 12.24 -11.60 -12.95
CA ASP A 157 12.59 -10.33 -13.57
C ASP A 157 11.80 -10.09 -14.85
N GLU A 158 11.29 -8.88 -15.02
CA GLU A 158 10.73 -8.37 -16.26
C GLU A 158 11.56 -7.21 -16.80
N GLN A 159 11.72 -7.14 -18.13
CA GLN A 159 12.44 -6.03 -18.76
C GLN A 159 11.54 -4.80 -18.87
N PHE A 160 12.11 -3.63 -18.63
CA PHE A 160 11.43 -2.35 -18.89
C PHE A 160 12.42 -1.29 -19.37
N THR A 161 11.89 -0.23 -19.96
CA THR A 161 12.66 0.94 -20.38
C THR A 161 12.15 2.20 -19.70
N ILE A 162 13.07 3.12 -19.42
CA ILE A 162 12.76 4.49 -19.01
C ILE A 162 13.70 5.44 -19.76
N GLY A 163 13.12 6.28 -20.62
CA GLY A 163 13.91 7.00 -21.62
C GLY A 163 14.70 6.01 -22.50
N SER A 164 16.01 6.23 -22.63
CA SER A 164 16.94 5.35 -23.36
C SER A 164 17.55 4.23 -22.51
N PHE A 165 17.25 4.17 -21.21
CA PHE A 165 17.83 3.17 -20.32
C PHE A 165 17.00 1.88 -20.34
N HIS A 166 17.70 0.75 -20.44
CA HIS A 166 17.13 -0.59 -20.32
C HIS A 166 17.40 -1.15 -18.93
N HIS A 167 16.35 -1.63 -18.28
CA HIS A 167 16.42 -2.15 -16.92
C HIS A 167 15.66 -3.48 -16.78
N LYS A 168 15.84 -4.12 -15.63
CA LYS A 168 15.02 -5.23 -15.16
C LYS A 168 14.36 -4.84 -13.84
N ALA A 169 13.09 -5.19 -13.69
CA ALA A 169 12.37 -5.05 -12.44
C ALA A 169 11.97 -6.44 -11.93
N MET A 170 12.19 -6.70 -10.65
CA MET A 170 11.63 -7.86 -9.98
C MET A 170 10.11 -7.65 -9.85
N HIS A 171 9.33 -8.60 -10.36
CA HIS A 171 7.89 -8.65 -10.18
C HIS A 171 7.55 -9.42 -8.90
N TYR A 172 6.78 -8.79 -8.03
CA TYR A 172 6.21 -9.39 -6.83
C TYR A 172 4.69 -9.51 -6.97
N LEU A 173 4.16 -10.67 -6.58
CA LEU A 173 2.74 -10.90 -6.36
C LEU A 173 2.44 -10.81 -4.86
N VAL A 174 1.54 -9.92 -4.49
CA VAL A 174 1.11 -9.69 -3.11
C VAL A 174 -0.33 -10.16 -2.94
N LYS A 175 -0.52 -11.14 -2.06
CA LYS A 175 -1.84 -11.73 -1.77
C LYS A 175 -2.28 -11.40 -0.36
N VAL A 176 -3.54 -11.02 -0.20
CA VAL A 176 -4.16 -10.87 1.12
C VAL A 176 -4.73 -12.21 1.57
N GLU A 177 -4.14 -12.77 2.62
CA GLU A 177 -4.58 -14.01 3.23
C GLU A 177 -5.44 -13.71 4.46
N ILE A 178 -6.75 -13.89 4.27
CA ILE A 178 -7.73 -13.86 5.35
C ILE A 178 -7.71 -15.25 6.00
N GLY A 179 -7.33 -15.33 7.28
CA GLY A 179 -7.28 -16.60 8.02
C GLY A 179 -8.66 -17.12 8.47
N GLY A 180 -8.69 -18.36 8.94
CA GLY A 180 -9.85 -18.98 9.59
C GLY A 180 -11.03 -19.29 8.66
N VAL A 181 -12.18 -19.59 9.26
CA VAL A 181 -13.43 -19.95 8.56
C VAL A 181 -13.88 -18.85 7.58
N THR A 182 -13.66 -17.58 7.93
CA THR A 182 -13.97 -16.45 7.05
C THR A 182 -13.16 -16.48 5.76
N GLY A 183 -11.87 -16.81 5.84
CA GLY A 183 -11.01 -16.96 4.66
C GLY A 183 -11.46 -18.09 3.73
N PHE A 184 -11.85 -19.21 4.31
CA PHE A 184 -12.39 -20.35 3.57
C PHE A 184 -13.69 -19.99 2.84
N LEU A 185 -14.63 -19.34 3.53
CA LEU A 185 -15.89 -18.89 2.92
C LEU A 185 -15.66 -17.83 1.83
N ALA A 186 -14.72 -16.91 2.04
CA ALA A 186 -14.38 -15.90 1.02
C ALA A 186 -13.86 -16.55 -0.26
N ARG A 187 -13.01 -17.58 -0.16
CA ARG A 187 -12.54 -18.38 -1.31
C ARG A 187 -13.69 -19.04 -2.05
N LEU A 188 -14.55 -19.76 -1.33
CA LEU A 188 -15.69 -20.46 -1.93
C LEU A 188 -16.66 -19.50 -2.64
N MET A 189 -16.86 -18.30 -2.11
CA MET A 189 -17.76 -17.30 -2.68
C MET A 189 -17.10 -16.38 -3.72
N GLY A 190 -15.82 -16.59 -4.06
CA GLY A 190 -15.09 -15.69 -4.97
C GLY A 190 -14.91 -14.26 -4.41
N LYS A 191 -15.00 -14.09 -3.08
CA LYS A 191 -14.88 -12.81 -2.36
C LYS A 191 -13.48 -12.58 -1.79
N GLN A 192 -12.46 -13.25 -2.32
CA GLN A 192 -11.10 -12.93 -1.94
C GLN A 192 -10.73 -11.52 -2.43
N PRO A 193 -9.94 -10.76 -1.66
CA PRO A 193 -9.34 -9.54 -2.18
C PRO A 193 -8.53 -9.86 -3.43
N ALA A 194 -8.59 -8.98 -4.43
CA ALA A 194 -7.75 -9.11 -5.61
C ALA A 194 -6.27 -9.02 -5.23
N ASP A 195 -5.45 -9.77 -5.95
CA ASP A 195 -4.00 -9.73 -5.79
C ASP A 195 -3.46 -8.36 -6.24
N THR A 196 -2.32 -7.97 -5.68
CA THR A 196 -1.58 -6.77 -6.08
C THR A 196 -0.24 -7.17 -6.67
N HIS A 197 0.06 -6.67 -7.86
CA HIS A 197 1.33 -6.88 -8.55
C HIS A 197 2.21 -5.65 -8.32
N VAL A 198 3.48 -5.83 -7.96
CA VAL A 198 4.42 -4.72 -7.76
C VAL A 198 5.73 -5.01 -8.49
N TRP A 199 6.25 -4.00 -9.19
CA TRP A 199 7.52 -4.07 -9.90
C TRP A 199 8.52 -3.13 -9.25
N VAL A 200 9.69 -3.67 -8.91
CA VAL A 200 10.76 -2.94 -8.24
C VAL A 200 12.07 -3.11 -9.01
N LEU A 201 12.70 -2.00 -9.36
CA LEU A 201 14.07 -1.97 -9.84
C LEU A 201 14.98 -2.30 -8.65
N GLY A 202 15.78 -3.37 -8.78
CA GLY A 202 16.79 -3.73 -7.79
C GLY A 202 18.08 -2.93 -7.92
N GLY A 203 19.11 -3.30 -7.15
CA GLY A 203 20.42 -2.65 -7.15
C GLY A 203 20.78 -2.07 -5.78
N GLU A 204 21.82 -1.23 -5.74
CA GLU A 204 22.26 -0.57 -4.50
C GLU A 204 21.19 0.40 -3.96
N ALA A 205 20.50 1.09 -4.86
CA ALA A 205 19.38 1.98 -4.57
C ALA A 205 18.10 1.46 -5.26
N PRO A 206 17.37 0.53 -4.62
CA PRO A 206 16.15 -0.02 -5.22
C PRO A 206 15.06 1.04 -5.36
N ALA A 207 14.26 0.95 -6.43
CA ALA A 207 13.24 1.93 -6.75
C ALA A 207 11.91 1.27 -7.14
N PHE A 208 10.81 1.88 -6.70
CA PHE A 208 9.47 1.51 -7.16
C PHE A 208 9.31 1.86 -8.65
N VAL A 209 8.78 0.92 -9.44
CA VAL A 209 8.51 1.14 -10.87
C VAL A 209 7.01 1.34 -11.10
N LYS A 210 6.21 0.34 -10.72
CA LYS A 210 4.74 0.37 -10.80
C LYS A 210 4.10 -0.63 -9.85
N ALA A 211 2.82 -0.46 -9.58
CA ALA A 211 1.96 -1.45 -8.95
C ALA A 211 0.61 -1.51 -9.66
N GLU A 212 0.02 -2.70 -9.72
CA GLU A 212 -1.32 -2.95 -10.25
C GLU A 212 -2.14 -3.69 -9.20
N GLY A 213 -3.20 -3.05 -8.71
CA GLY A 213 -4.02 -3.59 -7.63
C GLY A 213 -5.13 -2.62 -7.23
N PRO A 214 -6.02 -3.01 -6.31
CA PRO A 214 -7.05 -2.13 -5.79
C PRO A 214 -6.50 -1.19 -4.71
N LEU A 215 -6.92 0.07 -4.70
CA LEU A 215 -6.61 1.02 -3.61
C LEU A 215 -7.49 0.83 -2.35
N TYR A 216 -8.56 0.06 -2.47
CA TYR A 216 -9.48 -0.26 -1.37
C TYR A 216 -10.17 -1.60 -1.62
N VAL A 217 -10.65 -2.24 -0.56
CA VAL A 217 -11.30 -3.55 -0.66
C VAL A 217 -12.52 -3.52 -1.58
N GLY A 218 -12.52 -4.37 -2.60
CA GLY A 218 -13.60 -4.46 -3.59
C GLY A 218 -13.59 -3.34 -4.64
N GLY A 219 -12.55 -2.50 -4.66
CA GLY A 219 -12.35 -1.50 -5.69
C GLY A 219 -11.84 -2.10 -7.02
N PRO A 220 -11.86 -1.30 -8.10
CA PRO A 220 -11.28 -1.68 -9.38
C PRO A 220 -9.75 -1.83 -9.29
N ILE A 221 -9.16 -2.55 -10.24
CA ILE A 221 -7.70 -2.64 -10.39
C ILE A 221 -7.20 -1.41 -11.13
N TRP A 222 -6.30 -0.68 -10.49
CA TRP A 222 -5.63 0.47 -11.08
C TRP A 222 -4.13 0.26 -11.10
N ARG A 223 -3.46 0.94 -12.02
CA ARG A 223 -2.01 1.01 -12.13
C ARG A 223 -1.52 2.31 -11.49
N ILE A 224 -0.68 2.18 -10.46
CA ILE A 224 0.16 3.27 -9.95
C ILE A 224 1.52 3.14 -10.63
N GLN A 225 2.05 4.21 -11.18
CA GLN A 225 3.38 4.23 -11.81
C GLN A 225 4.04 5.59 -11.67
N LEU A 226 5.34 5.65 -11.92
CA LEU A 226 6.08 6.92 -11.99
C LEU A 226 5.47 7.85 -13.05
N ALA A 227 5.34 9.13 -12.70
CA ALA A 227 4.94 10.18 -13.63
C ALA A 227 6.13 10.64 -14.48
N SER A 228 5.85 11.01 -15.73
CA SER A 228 6.82 11.70 -16.60
C SER A 228 6.68 13.20 -16.42
N ALA A 229 7.77 13.90 -16.14
CA ALA A 229 7.77 15.36 -16.10
C ALA A 229 7.62 15.94 -17.53
N GLY A 230 6.74 16.93 -17.68
CA GLY A 230 6.73 17.83 -18.83
C GLY A 230 7.22 19.20 -18.37
N LEU A 231 8.24 19.75 -19.04
CA LEU A 231 8.58 21.17 -18.90
C LEU A 231 7.73 21.93 -19.91
N PHE A 232 6.94 22.89 -19.43
CA PHE A 232 6.11 23.77 -20.23
C PHE A 232 6.67 25.18 -20.22
#